data_AF-A0A816DL63-F1
#
_entry.id   AF-A0A816DL63-F1
#
_cell.length_a   1.000
_cell.length_b   1.000
_cell.length_c   1.000
_cell.angle_alpha   90.00
_cell.angle_beta   90.00
_cell.angle_gamma   90.00
#
_symmetry.space_group_name_H-M   'P 1'
#
loop_
_entity.id
_entity.type
_entity.pdbx_description
1 polymer ?
#
loop_
_entity_poly.entity_id
_entity_poly.type
_entity_poly.pdbx_seq_one_letter_code
_entity_poly.pdbx_strand_id
1 'polypeptide(L)'
;MPSFQGHIYVVTDQIPNWLNVSMPQSQLRVISTQEIMDNRYLPTFNSHAIEANLHKIPHLKEFYLYFNDDYILGSPVFIEDFFIDGRCPVIYGDDRLTANTNLTLNIHKKAMLNTNALLNGLLSKANARTNDSDRRFLPHAPHPLRKSIVEQVWVSKFADTQREQSSHRFRDMNDVHPTYFVSRFLIEQSNACVEQRRMKSGCPLDGQDFCNQVLTNNYSKVTEYFDGLRLRSRMPKFLSINDRTTTNYTYQDIIHWEFQRFLKEMFPQKSKFESKDCTI
;
A
#
# COMPACT_ATOMS: atom_id res chain seq x y z
N MET A 1 5.97 -15.64 -10.26
CA MET A 1 4.65 -15.95 -9.67
C MET A 1 3.88 -16.94 -10.54
N PRO A 2 3.97 -18.25 -10.32
CA PRO A 2 3.46 -19.20 -11.31
C PRO A 2 1.93 -19.40 -11.33
N SER A 3 1.14 -18.80 -10.43
CA SER A 3 -0.28 -19.18 -10.28
C SER A 3 -1.29 -18.05 -9.98
N PHE A 4 -0.96 -16.76 -10.18
CA PHE A 4 -1.97 -15.72 -9.96
C PHE A 4 -3.17 -15.89 -10.90
N GLN A 5 -4.33 -16.16 -10.32
CA GLN A 5 -5.63 -16.30 -10.99
C GLN A 5 -6.54 -15.17 -10.50
N GLY A 6 -6.34 -13.99 -11.06
CA GLY A 6 -7.16 -12.82 -10.76
C GLY A 6 -7.09 -11.78 -11.87
N HIS A 7 -7.77 -10.67 -11.65
CA HIS A 7 -7.75 -9.52 -12.55
C HIS A 7 -6.85 -8.45 -11.94
N ILE A 8 -5.92 -7.90 -12.73
CA ILE A 8 -5.03 -6.81 -12.32
C ILE A 8 -5.57 -5.49 -12.87
N TYR A 9 -5.72 -4.51 -11.98
CA TYR A 9 -5.99 -3.14 -12.36
C TYR A 9 -4.74 -2.32 -12.08
N VAL A 10 -4.22 -1.64 -13.10
CA VAL A 10 -3.11 -0.70 -12.96
C VAL A 10 -3.70 0.70 -13.06
N VAL A 11 -3.84 1.39 -11.92
CA VAL A 11 -4.37 2.76 -11.90
C VAL A 11 -3.22 3.72 -12.17
N THR A 12 -3.19 4.32 -13.36
CA THR A 12 -2.16 5.27 -13.76
C THR A 12 -2.61 6.11 -14.94
N ASP A 13 -2.20 7.38 -14.96
CA ASP A 13 -2.29 8.23 -16.15
C ASP A 13 -0.98 8.24 -16.96
N GLN A 14 0.05 7.52 -16.47
CA GLN A 14 1.37 7.37 -17.08
C GLN A 14 1.66 5.87 -17.25
N ILE A 15 1.30 5.32 -18.41
CA ILE A 15 1.48 3.90 -18.70
C ILE A 15 2.97 3.57 -18.78
N PRO A 16 3.52 2.70 -17.91
CA PRO A 16 4.93 2.37 -17.94
C PRO A 16 5.30 1.54 -19.17
N ASN A 17 6.46 1.80 -19.78
CA ASN A 17 6.95 1.07 -20.96
C ASN A 17 7.17 -0.43 -20.72
N TRP A 18 7.39 -0.82 -19.45
CA TRP A 18 7.53 -2.21 -19.06
C TRP A 18 6.20 -2.98 -19.08
N LEU A 19 5.06 -2.30 -19.05
CA LEU A 19 3.76 -2.95 -18.94
C LEU A 19 3.29 -3.48 -20.30
N ASN A 20 2.94 -4.76 -20.36
CA ASN A 20 2.34 -5.37 -21.54
C ASN A 20 0.85 -5.00 -21.65
N VAL A 21 0.56 -3.87 -22.29
CA VAL A 21 -0.81 -3.39 -22.53
C VAL A 21 -1.58 -4.19 -23.58
N SER A 22 -0.93 -5.15 -24.27
CA SER A 22 -1.60 -6.07 -25.20
C SER A 22 -2.25 -7.27 -24.49
N MET A 23 -2.15 -7.34 -23.16
CA MET A 23 -2.81 -8.39 -22.37
C MET A 23 -4.33 -8.31 -22.52
N PRO A 24 -5.05 -9.45 -22.48
CA PRO A 24 -6.50 -9.44 -22.50
C PRO A 24 -7.06 -8.60 -21.35
N GLN A 25 -8.03 -7.74 -21.66
CA GLN A 25 -8.70 -6.88 -20.67
C GLN A 25 -9.35 -7.67 -19.52
N SER A 26 -9.62 -8.97 -19.69
CA SER A 26 -10.12 -9.84 -18.62
C SER A 26 -9.06 -10.21 -17.58
N GLN A 27 -7.77 -10.01 -17.88
CA GLN A 27 -6.64 -10.29 -16.98
C GLN A 27 -5.96 -9.02 -16.48
N LEU A 28 -5.82 -8.01 -17.34
CA LEU A 28 -5.17 -6.75 -17.00
C LEU A 28 -5.90 -5.58 -17.65
N ARG A 29 -6.21 -4.57 -16.84
CA ARG A 29 -6.78 -3.30 -17.31
C ARG A 29 -6.02 -2.13 -16.71
N VAL A 30 -5.62 -1.20 -17.57
CA VAL A 30 -5.15 0.12 -17.14
C VAL A 30 -6.37 0.98 -16.87
N ILE A 31 -6.39 1.66 -15.72
CA ILE A 31 -7.47 2.56 -15.29
C ILE A 31 -6.89 3.97 -15.19
N SER A 32 -7.43 4.91 -15.96
CA SER A 32 -7.11 6.33 -15.78
C SER A 32 -7.79 6.87 -14.53
N THR A 33 -7.20 7.88 -13.89
CA THR A 33 -7.86 8.57 -12.76
C THR A 33 -9.21 9.18 -13.16
N GLN A 34 -9.40 9.54 -14.44
CA GLN A 34 -10.69 10.02 -14.99
C GLN A 34 -11.83 9.01 -14.90
N GLU A 35 -11.51 7.70 -14.83
CA GLU A 35 -12.53 6.66 -14.72
C GLU A 35 -13.06 6.49 -13.30
N ILE A 36 -12.34 7.00 -12.30
CA ILE A 36 -12.63 6.79 -10.87
C ILE A 36 -12.79 8.09 -10.09
N MET A 37 -12.39 9.22 -10.65
CA MET A 37 -12.49 10.54 -10.03
C MET A 37 -13.27 11.51 -10.92
N ASP A 38 -13.90 12.50 -10.28
CA ASP A 38 -14.59 13.57 -11.01
C ASP A 38 -13.58 14.48 -11.72
N ASN A 39 -13.81 14.76 -13.01
CA ASN A 39 -12.90 15.52 -13.87
C ASN A 39 -12.55 16.92 -13.34
N ARG A 40 -13.44 17.54 -12.56
CA ARG A 40 -13.17 18.84 -11.90
C ARG A 40 -12.05 18.79 -10.85
N TYR A 41 -11.68 17.59 -10.39
CA TYR A 41 -10.57 17.38 -9.45
C TYR A 41 -9.27 16.94 -10.12
N LEU A 42 -9.26 16.83 -11.46
CA LEU A 42 -8.11 16.37 -12.22
C LEU A 42 -7.40 17.54 -12.93
N PRO A 43 -6.08 17.43 -13.18
CA PRO A 43 -5.19 16.32 -12.81
C PRO A 43 -4.87 16.32 -11.32
N THR A 44 -4.59 15.13 -10.77
CA THR A 44 -4.12 14.95 -9.39
C THR A 44 -2.85 14.10 -9.36
N PHE A 45 -1.96 14.44 -8.43
CA PHE A 45 -0.75 13.69 -8.06
C PHE A 45 -0.82 13.26 -6.59
N ASN A 46 -2.01 13.36 -5.99
CA ASN A 46 -2.26 13.02 -4.60
C ASN A 46 -2.66 11.54 -4.48
N SER A 47 -1.77 10.69 -3.97
CA SER A 47 -2.13 9.29 -3.74
C SER A 47 -3.27 9.12 -2.75
N HIS A 48 -3.42 10.01 -1.75
CA HIS A 48 -4.54 9.95 -0.82
C HIS A 48 -5.87 10.17 -1.56
N ALA A 49 -5.94 11.13 -2.47
CA ALA A 49 -7.11 11.35 -3.32
C ALA A 49 -7.42 10.12 -4.20
N ILE A 50 -6.41 9.55 -4.86
CA ILE A 50 -6.57 8.40 -5.75
C ILE A 50 -7.02 7.16 -4.96
N GLU A 51 -6.34 6.83 -3.87
CA GLU A 51 -6.62 5.69 -3.00
C GLU A 51 -8.05 5.73 -2.43
N ALA A 52 -8.53 6.92 -2.05
CA ALA A 52 -9.90 7.10 -1.56
C ALA A 52 -10.97 6.88 -2.64
N ASN A 53 -10.60 6.81 -3.92
CA ASN A 53 -11.51 6.61 -5.06
C ASN A 53 -11.37 5.23 -5.73
N LEU A 54 -10.43 4.37 -5.33
CA LEU A 54 -10.18 3.08 -5.98
C LEU A 54 -11.38 2.13 -6.00
N HIS A 55 -12.30 2.22 -5.03
CA HIS A 55 -13.53 1.40 -5.03
C HIS A 55 -14.44 1.65 -6.23
N LYS A 56 -14.25 2.78 -6.93
CA LYS A 56 -15.01 3.17 -8.13
C LYS A 56 -14.50 2.50 -9.40
N ILE A 57 -13.40 1.75 -9.35
CA ILE A 57 -12.90 0.98 -10.50
C ILE A 57 -14.06 0.13 -11.09
N PRO A 58 -14.36 0.27 -12.39
CA PRO A 58 -15.42 -0.51 -13.02
C PRO A 58 -15.19 -2.01 -12.87
N HIS A 59 -16.25 -2.72 -12.47
CA HIS A 59 -16.24 -4.18 -12.24
C HIS A 59 -15.26 -4.68 -11.16
N LEU A 60 -14.77 -3.79 -10.28
CA LEU A 60 -13.99 -4.20 -9.12
C LEU A 60 -14.80 -5.17 -8.25
N LYS A 61 -14.18 -6.30 -7.91
CA LYS A 61 -14.78 -7.34 -7.08
C LYS A 61 -14.96 -6.87 -5.63
N GLU A 62 -15.89 -7.52 -4.91
CA GLU A 62 -16.12 -7.24 -3.48
C GLU A 62 -14.85 -7.43 -2.65
N PHE A 63 -14.05 -8.45 -2.91
CA PHE A 63 -12.78 -8.70 -2.23
C PHE A 63 -11.63 -8.41 -3.20
N TYR A 64 -10.75 -7.51 -2.82
CA TYR A 64 -9.60 -7.12 -3.64
C TYR A 64 -8.38 -6.80 -2.78
N LEU A 65 -7.21 -6.85 -3.39
CA LEU A 65 -5.95 -6.45 -2.77
C LEU A 65 -5.51 -5.13 -3.38
N TYR A 66 -5.14 -4.17 -2.54
CA TYR A 66 -4.47 -2.97 -2.98
C TYR A 66 -2.95 -3.12 -2.76
N PHE A 67 -2.20 -2.84 -3.82
CA PHE A 67 -0.75 -2.76 -3.83
C PHE A 67 -0.35 -1.35 -4.24
N ASN A 68 0.55 -0.75 -3.46
CA ASN A 68 1.25 0.45 -3.91
C ASN A 68 2.46 0.06 -4.78
N ASP A 69 3.10 1.06 -5.40
CA ASP A 69 4.22 0.91 -6.35
C ASP A 69 5.52 0.39 -5.73
N ASP A 70 5.67 0.51 -4.40
CA ASP A 70 6.87 0.08 -3.66
C ASP A 70 6.76 -1.33 -3.05
N TYR A 71 5.71 -2.10 -3.36
CA TYR A 71 5.47 -3.43 -2.79
C TYR A 71 5.99 -4.56 -3.70
N ILE A 72 6.70 -5.50 -3.10
CA ILE A 72 7.28 -6.67 -3.72
C ILE A 72 6.82 -7.92 -2.97
N LEU A 73 6.38 -8.94 -3.71
CA LEU A 73 6.10 -10.25 -3.16
C LEU A 73 7.34 -11.14 -3.30
N GLY A 74 8.10 -11.29 -2.22
CA GLY A 74 9.41 -11.95 -2.23
C GLY A 74 9.35 -13.48 -2.11
N SER A 75 8.24 -14.02 -1.59
CA SER A 75 7.98 -15.46 -1.45
C SER A 75 6.56 -15.80 -1.91
N PRO A 76 6.25 -17.08 -2.17
CA PRO A 76 4.87 -17.50 -2.42
C PRO A 76 3.92 -17.03 -1.32
N VAL A 77 2.78 -16.48 -1.73
CA VAL A 77 1.68 -16.05 -0.86
C VAL A 77 0.40 -16.77 -1.25
N PHE A 78 -0.48 -16.96 -0.28
CA PHE A 78 -1.75 -17.65 -0.43
C PHE A 78 -2.91 -16.72 -0.04
N ILE A 79 -4.14 -17.10 -0.39
CA ILE A 79 -5.30 -16.25 -0.11
C ILE A 79 -5.49 -16.03 1.40
N GLU A 80 -5.08 -17.00 2.22
CA GLU A 80 -5.12 -16.99 3.68
C GLU A 80 -4.11 -16.01 4.32
N ASP A 81 -3.13 -15.52 3.54
CA ASP A 81 -2.30 -14.39 3.95
C ASP A 81 -3.09 -13.07 3.91
N PHE A 82 -4.22 -13.02 3.22
CA PHE A 82 -5.01 -11.81 2.99
C PHE A 82 -6.45 -11.90 3.51
N PHE A 83 -7.08 -13.08 3.45
CA PHE A 83 -8.46 -13.31 3.83
C PHE A 83 -8.64 -14.64 4.57
N ILE A 84 -9.26 -14.60 5.75
CA ILE A 84 -9.67 -15.80 6.50
C ILE A 84 -11.04 -16.25 6.00
N ASP A 85 -11.20 -17.56 5.85
CA ASP A 85 -12.39 -18.20 5.28
C ASP A 85 -12.80 -17.60 3.91
N GLY A 86 -11.84 -17.03 3.18
CA GLY A 86 -12.05 -16.35 1.91
C GLY A 86 -12.82 -15.02 1.99
N ARG A 87 -13.08 -14.46 3.18
CA ARG A 87 -13.94 -13.27 3.34
C ARG A 87 -13.47 -12.23 4.37
N CYS A 88 -12.81 -12.62 5.45
CA CYS A 88 -12.42 -11.69 6.52
C CYS A 88 -11.03 -11.14 6.24
N PRO A 89 -10.85 -9.84 5.99
CA PRO A 89 -9.53 -9.28 5.74
C PRO A 89 -8.57 -9.53 6.90
N VAL A 90 -7.35 -9.93 6.56
CA VAL A 90 -6.22 -10.00 7.49
C VAL A 90 -5.53 -8.64 7.50
N ILE A 91 -5.71 -7.89 8.58
CA ILE A 91 -5.05 -6.60 8.77
C ILE A 91 -3.79 -6.81 9.60
N TYR A 92 -2.66 -6.60 8.95
CA TYR A 92 -1.38 -6.57 9.64
C TYR A 92 -1.20 -5.23 10.35
N GLY A 93 -0.88 -5.27 11.64
CA GLY A 93 -0.50 -4.12 12.44
C GLY A 93 0.99 -4.14 12.72
N ASP A 94 1.65 -3.01 12.50
CA ASP A 94 3.02 -2.78 12.93
C ASP A 94 3.10 -2.69 14.45
N ASP A 95 4.21 -3.13 15.04
CA ASP A 95 4.44 -3.07 16.48
C ASP A 95 4.43 -1.63 17.05
N ARG A 96 4.62 -0.63 16.19
CA ARG A 96 4.62 0.80 16.55
C ARG A 96 3.20 1.34 16.72
N LEU A 97 3.00 2.13 17.77
CA LEU A 97 1.76 2.87 18.05
C LEU A 97 1.76 4.23 17.36
N THR A 98 0.59 4.68 16.89
CA THR A 98 0.45 5.98 16.22
C THR A 98 0.49 7.17 17.19
N ALA A 99 0.07 6.99 18.44
CA ALA A 99 -0.02 8.07 19.43
C ALA A 99 1.34 8.67 19.85
N ASN A 100 2.46 7.97 19.64
CA ASN A 100 3.78 8.39 20.12
C ASN A 100 4.61 9.19 19.09
N THR A 101 4.00 9.72 18.02
CA THR A 101 4.75 10.49 17.02
C THR A 101 4.85 11.97 17.37
N ASN A 102 5.78 12.32 18.26
CA ASN A 102 6.30 13.68 18.36
C ASN A 102 7.57 13.83 17.49
N LEU A 103 7.72 14.99 16.86
CA LEU A 103 8.81 15.48 15.98
C LEU A 103 8.50 15.44 14.47
N THR A 104 8.42 16.65 13.89
CA THR A 104 8.33 16.98 12.44
C THR A 104 7.57 15.96 11.60
N LEU A 105 6.25 15.93 11.77
CA LEU A 105 5.37 15.03 11.03
C LEU A 105 5.40 15.38 9.54
N ASN A 106 5.92 14.44 8.74
CA ASN A 106 5.69 14.46 7.31
C ASN A 106 4.18 14.35 7.02
N ILE A 107 3.79 14.68 5.79
CA ILE A 107 2.40 14.78 5.39
C ILE A 107 1.62 13.46 5.58
N HIS A 108 2.27 12.31 5.38
CA HIS A 108 1.67 11.00 5.65
C HIS A 108 1.33 10.79 7.12
N LYS A 109 2.21 11.18 8.03
CA LYS A 109 1.94 11.07 9.46
C LYS A 109 0.83 12.02 9.91
N LYS A 110 0.79 13.24 9.34
CA LYS A 110 -0.34 14.16 9.58
C LYS A 110 -1.66 13.55 9.12
N ALA A 111 -1.70 12.96 7.93
CA ALA A 111 -2.90 12.31 7.42
C ALA A 111 -3.40 11.16 8.31
N MET A 112 -2.48 10.40 8.93
CA MET A 112 -2.84 9.39 9.92
C MET A 112 -3.41 10.00 11.22
N LEU A 113 -2.87 11.11 11.70
CA LEU A 113 -3.44 11.81 12.86
C LEU A 113 -4.83 12.39 12.57
N ASN A 114 -5.03 12.98 11.40
CA ASN A 114 -6.34 13.46 10.96
C ASN A 114 -7.35 12.30 10.89
N THR A 115 -6.91 11.15 10.38
CA THR A 115 -7.71 9.91 10.36
C THR A 115 -8.11 9.50 11.78
N ASN A 116 -7.16 9.44 12.70
CA ASN A 116 -7.42 9.10 14.09
C ASN A 116 -8.40 10.06 14.75
N ALA A 117 -8.28 11.36 14.48
CA ALA A 117 -9.21 12.38 14.99
C ALA A 117 -10.65 12.15 14.49
N LEU A 118 -10.84 11.84 13.20
CA LEU A 118 -12.16 11.52 12.65
C LEU A 118 -12.74 10.22 13.22
N LEU A 119 -11.90 9.18 13.38
CA LEU A 119 -12.32 7.92 14.00
C LEU A 119 -12.73 8.13 15.47
N ASN A 120 -11.99 8.94 16.23
CA ASN A 120 -12.37 9.30 17.60
C ASN A 120 -13.73 10.02 17.65
N GLY A 121 -14.03 10.88 16.68
CA GLY A 121 -15.33 11.53 16.54
C GLY A 121 -16.49 10.57 16.27
N LEU A 122 -16.24 9.46 15.57
CA LEU A 122 -17.24 8.39 15.42
C LEU A 122 -17.40 7.55 16.68
N LEU A 123 -16.28 7.21 17.33
CA LEU A 123 -16.22 6.28 18.45
C LEU A 123 -16.71 6.89 19.77
N SER A 124 -16.57 8.20 19.97
CA SER A 124 -17.15 8.90 21.13
C SER A 124 -18.68 8.79 21.19
N LYS A 125 -19.33 8.47 20.05
CA LYS A 125 -20.77 8.21 19.96
C LYS A 125 -21.15 6.73 20.14
N ALA A 126 -20.19 5.82 20.16
CA ALA A 126 -20.42 4.38 20.10
C ALA A 126 -19.41 3.61 20.99
N ASN A 127 -19.58 3.68 22.33
CA ASN A 127 -18.93 2.82 23.34
C ASN A 127 -17.57 2.21 22.91
N ALA A 128 -16.58 3.08 22.65
CA ALA A 128 -15.32 2.71 22.03
C ALA A 128 -14.53 1.69 22.86
N ARG A 129 -14.04 0.62 22.22
CA ARG A 129 -13.13 -0.38 22.82
C ARG A 129 -11.64 -0.03 22.65
N THR A 130 -11.32 1.05 21.95
CA THR A 130 -9.95 1.41 21.55
C THR A 130 -9.74 2.92 21.57
N ASN A 131 -8.70 3.38 22.28
CA ASN A 131 -8.28 4.77 22.26
C ASN A 131 -7.20 5.00 21.21
N ASP A 132 -6.89 6.27 20.91
CA ASP A 132 -5.83 6.62 19.97
C ASP A 132 -4.46 6.03 20.36
N SER A 133 -4.24 5.85 21.67
CA SER A 133 -3.07 5.17 22.24
C SER A 133 -2.90 3.72 21.79
N ASP A 134 -3.97 3.06 21.34
CA ASP A 134 -3.98 1.63 21.03
C ASP A 134 -3.84 1.37 19.53
N ARG A 135 -3.99 2.41 18.70
CA ARG A 135 -3.88 2.30 17.25
C ARG A 135 -2.42 2.12 16.83
N ARG A 136 -2.22 1.17 15.93
CA ARG A 136 -0.91 0.79 15.38
C ARG A 136 -0.75 1.31 13.96
N PHE A 137 0.49 1.53 13.53
CA PHE A 137 0.71 1.73 12.09
C PHE A 137 0.28 0.49 11.30
N LEU A 138 -0.08 0.69 10.04
CA LEU A 138 -0.09 -0.42 9.09
C LEU A 138 1.32 -0.58 8.52
N PRO A 139 1.82 -1.81 8.36
CA PRO A 139 3.03 -2.06 7.60
C PRO A 139 2.82 -1.63 6.14
N HIS A 140 3.90 -1.27 5.46
CA HIS A 140 3.90 -1.02 4.00
C HIS A 140 3.81 -2.37 3.27
N ALA A 141 2.64 -2.98 3.35
CA ALA A 141 2.33 -4.31 2.82
C ALA A 141 1.00 -4.25 2.07
N PRO A 142 0.70 -5.25 1.23
CA PRO A 142 -0.56 -5.25 0.49
C PRO A 142 -1.76 -5.22 1.43
N HIS A 143 -2.78 -4.44 1.06
CA HIS A 143 -3.96 -4.23 1.88
C HIS A 143 -5.14 -5.04 1.33
N PRO A 144 -5.63 -6.07 2.06
CA PRO A 144 -6.88 -6.72 1.71
C PRO A 144 -8.06 -5.82 2.05
N LEU A 145 -8.91 -5.56 1.08
CA LEU A 145 -10.01 -4.62 1.17
C LEU A 145 -11.32 -5.26 0.73
N ARG A 146 -12.41 -4.78 1.34
CA ARG A 146 -13.78 -5.09 0.96
C ARG A 146 -14.42 -3.86 0.36
N LYS A 147 -14.88 -3.95 -0.89
CA LYS A 147 -15.48 -2.82 -1.62
C LYS A 147 -16.65 -2.22 -0.84
N SER A 148 -17.56 -3.06 -0.33
CA SER A 148 -18.68 -2.60 0.50
C SER A 148 -18.27 -1.79 1.74
N ILE A 149 -17.17 -2.15 2.41
CA ILE A 149 -16.65 -1.42 3.57
C ILE A 149 -16.01 -0.10 3.13
N VAL A 150 -15.26 -0.11 2.03
CA VAL A 150 -14.63 1.08 1.47
C VAL A 150 -15.70 2.10 1.04
N GLU A 151 -16.79 1.64 0.41
CA GLU A 151 -17.96 2.45 0.08
C GLU A 151 -18.69 2.95 1.33
N GLN A 152 -18.82 2.12 2.37
CA GLN A 152 -19.41 2.55 3.64
C GLN A 152 -18.60 3.71 4.26
N VAL A 153 -17.27 3.63 4.21
CA VAL A 153 -16.39 4.70 4.71
C VAL A 153 -16.53 5.94 3.82
N TRP A 154 -16.17 5.85 2.54
CA TRP A 154 -16.00 7.04 1.70
C TRP A 154 -17.30 7.60 1.13
N VAL A 155 -18.29 6.77 0.85
CA VAL A 155 -19.55 7.23 0.24
C VAL A 155 -20.60 7.49 1.31
N SER A 156 -20.72 6.61 2.31
CA SER A 156 -21.84 6.69 3.27
C SER A 156 -21.54 7.53 4.50
N LYS A 157 -20.29 7.53 5.00
CA LYS A 157 -19.95 8.17 6.28
C LYS A 157 -19.06 9.41 6.13
N PHE A 158 -18.15 9.42 5.16
CA PHE A 158 -17.11 10.42 5.01
C PHE A 158 -17.03 11.00 3.59
N ALA A 159 -18.18 11.18 2.93
CA ALA A 159 -18.24 11.74 1.57
C ALA A 159 -17.68 13.16 1.49
N ASP A 160 -17.88 13.99 2.51
CA ASP A 160 -17.30 15.33 2.57
C ASP A 160 -15.77 15.28 2.63
N THR A 161 -15.22 14.45 3.52
CA THR A 161 -13.77 14.23 3.62
C THR A 161 -13.20 13.68 2.31
N GLN A 162 -13.89 12.74 1.66
CA GLN A 162 -13.47 12.23 0.35
C GLN A 162 -13.44 13.33 -0.70
N ARG A 163 -14.47 14.19 -0.75
CA ARG A 163 -14.56 15.31 -1.72
C ARG A 163 -13.49 16.36 -1.49
N GLU A 164 -13.27 16.74 -0.23
CA GLU A 164 -12.23 17.69 0.16
C GLU A 164 -10.85 17.17 -0.25
N GLN A 165 -10.48 15.97 0.19
CA GLN A 165 -9.22 15.33 -0.18
C GLN A 165 -9.06 15.16 -1.69
N SER A 166 -10.14 14.80 -2.40
CA SER A 166 -10.10 14.70 -3.86
C SER A 166 -9.80 16.03 -4.55
N SER A 167 -10.13 17.17 -3.92
CA SER A 167 -9.87 18.50 -4.49
C SER A 167 -8.41 18.93 -4.41
N HIS A 168 -7.58 18.24 -3.62
CA HIS A 168 -6.17 18.55 -3.48
C HIS A 168 -5.34 17.91 -4.61
N ARG A 169 -4.63 18.74 -5.39
CA ARG A 169 -3.78 18.27 -6.51
C ARG A 169 -2.54 17.51 -6.04
N PHE A 170 -1.98 17.87 -4.89
CA PHE A 170 -0.91 17.14 -4.21
C PHE A 170 -1.40 16.75 -2.82
N ARG A 171 -0.70 15.84 -2.14
CA ARG A 171 -1.00 15.52 -0.74
C ARG A 171 -1.06 16.82 0.06
N ASP A 172 -2.10 16.96 0.89
CA ASP A 172 -2.35 18.12 1.71
C ASP A 172 -2.26 17.78 3.21
N MET A 173 -2.01 18.78 4.04
CA MET A 173 -1.92 18.59 5.49
C MET A 173 -3.26 18.23 6.14
N ASN A 174 -4.38 18.50 5.46
CA ASN A 174 -5.73 18.17 5.91
C ASN A 174 -6.23 16.82 5.36
N ASP A 175 -5.45 16.14 4.51
CA ASP A 175 -5.80 14.81 4.02
C ASP A 175 -5.90 13.79 5.16
N VAL A 176 -6.55 12.67 4.88
CA VAL A 176 -6.62 11.49 5.71
C VAL A 176 -5.99 10.30 4.98
N HIS A 177 -5.45 9.35 5.72
CA HIS A 177 -4.74 8.22 5.12
C HIS A 177 -5.74 7.12 4.71
N PRO A 178 -5.98 6.84 3.42
CA PRO A 178 -7.20 6.11 3.04
C PRO A 178 -7.24 4.64 3.45
N THR A 179 -6.17 3.89 3.15
CA THR A 179 -6.07 2.47 3.52
C THR A 179 -6.06 2.26 5.02
N TYR A 180 -5.34 3.13 5.74
CA TYR A 180 -5.32 3.20 7.20
C TYR A 180 -6.71 3.48 7.78
N PHE A 181 -7.45 4.44 7.20
CA PHE A 181 -8.81 4.77 7.60
C PHE A 181 -9.72 3.56 7.50
N VAL A 182 -9.80 2.93 6.33
CA VAL A 182 -10.70 1.79 6.09
C VAL A 182 -10.35 0.63 7.02
N SER A 183 -9.06 0.34 7.19
CA SER A 183 -8.57 -0.74 8.05
C SER A 183 -8.94 -0.52 9.52
N ARG A 184 -8.72 0.70 10.03
CA ARG A 184 -9.04 1.06 11.42
C ARG A 184 -10.54 1.13 11.65
N PHE A 185 -11.29 1.69 10.71
CA PHE A 185 -12.74 1.69 10.73
C PHE A 185 -13.28 0.26 10.84
N LEU A 186 -12.77 -0.68 10.04
CA LEU A 186 -13.18 -2.08 10.10
C LEU A 186 -12.89 -2.71 11.46
N ILE A 187 -11.68 -2.53 12.01
CA ILE A 187 -11.28 -3.05 13.32
C ILE A 187 -12.18 -2.51 14.45
N GLU A 188 -12.48 -1.22 14.42
CA GLU A 188 -13.07 -0.51 15.56
C GLU A 188 -14.60 -0.66 15.65
N GLN A 189 -15.27 -1.03 14.55
CA GLN A 189 -16.74 -1.24 14.52
C GLN A 189 -17.22 -2.52 15.26
N SER A 190 -16.33 -3.27 15.93
CA SER A 190 -16.60 -4.36 16.90
C SER A 190 -17.46 -5.56 16.45
N ASN A 191 -18.06 -5.53 15.26
CA ASN A 191 -18.87 -6.60 14.64
C ASN A 191 -18.34 -7.03 13.27
N ALA A 192 -17.15 -6.56 12.89
CA ALA A 192 -16.59 -6.81 11.58
C ALA A 192 -15.78 -8.11 11.56
N CYS A 193 -16.02 -8.91 10.53
CA CYS A 193 -15.20 -10.05 10.12
C CYS A 193 -13.81 -9.54 9.69
N VAL A 194 -12.83 -9.58 10.61
CA VAL A 194 -11.44 -9.12 10.45
C VAL A 194 -10.50 -9.91 11.35
N GLU A 195 -9.33 -10.31 10.84
CA GLU A 195 -8.24 -10.88 11.65
C GLU A 195 -7.12 -9.83 11.79
N GLN A 196 -6.61 -9.62 13.00
CA GLN A 196 -5.46 -8.76 13.23
C GLN A 196 -4.21 -9.60 13.49
N ARG A 197 -3.18 -9.42 12.66
CA ARG A 197 -1.86 -10.02 12.84
C ARG A 197 -0.83 -8.96 13.16
N ARG A 198 0.23 -9.31 13.88
CA ARG A 198 1.32 -8.37 14.21
C ARG A 198 2.53 -8.59 13.31
N MET A 199 3.18 -7.50 12.94
CA MET A 199 4.42 -7.50 12.17
C MET A 199 5.46 -6.63 12.85
N LYS A 200 6.64 -7.21 13.04
CA LYS A 200 7.82 -6.46 13.49
C LYS A 200 8.17 -5.39 12.49
N SER A 201 8.37 -4.17 12.98
CA SER A 201 8.80 -3.04 12.15
C SER A 201 10.19 -3.30 11.54
N GLY A 202 10.37 -2.86 10.29
CA GLY A 202 11.65 -2.91 9.58
C GLY A 202 11.98 -4.28 8.99
N CYS A 203 13.29 -4.56 8.82
CA CYS A 203 13.79 -5.82 8.25
C CYS A 203 14.65 -6.68 9.22
N PRO A 204 14.35 -6.79 10.54
CA PRO A 204 15.37 -7.16 11.52
C PRO A 204 15.79 -8.64 11.54
N LEU A 205 14.95 -9.59 11.11
CA LEU A 205 15.18 -11.01 11.37
C LEU A 205 15.06 -11.88 10.12
N ASP A 206 15.88 -12.93 10.02
CA ASP A 206 15.63 -14.02 9.09
C ASP A 206 14.32 -14.75 9.45
N GLY A 207 13.62 -15.25 8.43
CA GLY A 207 12.37 -16.00 8.62
C GLY A 207 11.13 -15.17 8.94
N GLN A 208 11.20 -13.83 8.96
CA GLN A 208 10.00 -12.98 9.08
C GLN A 208 9.28 -12.81 7.72
N ASP A 209 7.95 -12.72 7.77
CA ASP A 209 7.12 -12.58 6.55
C ASP A 209 7.08 -11.17 5.98
N PHE A 210 7.53 -10.16 6.72
CA PHE A 210 7.46 -8.76 6.33
C PHE A 210 8.81 -8.05 6.43
N CYS A 211 9.13 -7.21 5.47
CA CYS A 211 10.32 -6.36 5.51
C CYS A 211 9.99 -5.02 4.85
N ASN A 212 10.19 -3.91 5.56
CA ASN A 212 10.14 -2.57 4.97
C ASN A 212 11.49 -1.91 5.06
N GLN A 213 11.95 -1.40 3.93
CA GLN A 213 13.19 -0.67 3.82
C GLN A 213 13.01 0.65 3.09
N VAL A 214 13.68 1.66 3.64
CA VAL A 214 13.87 2.94 2.97
C VAL A 214 15.32 3.01 2.50
N LEU A 215 15.54 3.12 1.19
CA LEU A 215 16.86 3.33 0.62
C LEU A 215 17.35 4.75 0.93
N THR A 216 18.62 4.86 1.27
CA THR A 216 19.28 6.11 1.65
C THR A 216 20.47 6.34 0.73
N ASN A 217 21.05 7.55 0.72
CA ASN A 217 22.27 7.83 -0.06
C ASN A 217 23.52 7.10 0.45
N ASN A 218 23.42 6.32 1.53
CA ASN A 218 24.55 5.56 2.06
C ASN A 218 24.63 4.21 1.33
N TYR A 219 25.54 4.13 0.35
CA TYR A 219 25.74 2.93 -0.46
C TYR A 219 26.02 1.68 0.39
N SER A 220 26.90 1.77 1.40
CA SER A 220 27.21 0.63 2.26
C SER A 220 25.97 0.09 2.97
N LYS A 221 25.06 0.96 3.44
CA LYS A 221 23.78 0.53 4.04
C LYS A 221 22.83 -0.10 3.03
N VAL A 222 22.85 0.37 1.78
CA VAL A 222 22.03 -0.18 0.70
C VAL A 222 22.54 -1.57 0.32
N THR A 223 23.85 -1.74 0.15
CA THR A 223 24.47 -3.04 -0.14
C THR A 223 24.28 -4.02 1.03
N GLU A 224 24.53 -3.60 2.27
CA GLU A 224 24.30 -4.42 3.47
C GLU A 224 22.85 -4.93 3.54
N TYR A 225 21.89 -4.08 3.18
CA TYR A 225 20.49 -4.47 3.12
C TYR A 225 20.21 -5.55 2.08
N PHE A 226 20.65 -5.35 0.83
CA PHE A 226 20.40 -6.33 -0.24
C PHE A 226 21.18 -7.63 0.00
N ASP A 227 22.42 -7.56 0.49
CA ASP A 227 23.17 -8.74 0.91
C ASP A 227 22.47 -9.47 2.05
N GLY A 228 21.94 -8.71 3.02
CA GLY A 228 21.12 -9.24 4.10
C GLY A 228 19.81 -9.89 3.64
N LEU A 229 19.28 -9.55 2.46
CA LEU A 229 18.17 -10.27 1.83
C LEU A 229 18.64 -11.53 1.10
N ARG A 230 19.77 -11.45 0.37
CA ARG A 230 20.38 -12.58 -0.35
C ARG A 230 20.79 -13.73 0.58
N LEU A 231 21.26 -13.40 1.79
CA LEU A 231 21.74 -14.37 2.78
C LEU A 231 20.61 -15.04 3.59
N ARG A 232 19.34 -14.67 3.38
CA ARG A 232 18.23 -15.24 4.14
C ARG A 232 17.95 -16.68 3.74
N SER A 233 17.50 -17.47 4.72
CA SER A 233 16.96 -18.81 4.45
C SER A 233 15.74 -18.78 3.53
N ARG A 234 14.96 -17.70 3.59
CA ARG A 234 13.87 -17.40 2.66
C ARG A 234 13.62 -15.90 2.56
N MET A 235 13.11 -15.47 1.41
CA MET A 235 12.65 -14.09 1.27
C MET A 235 11.40 -13.80 2.11
N PRO A 236 11.26 -12.57 2.63
CA PRO A 236 9.99 -12.11 3.19
C PRO A 236 8.86 -12.27 2.17
N LYS A 237 7.66 -12.63 2.63
CA LYS A 237 6.47 -12.67 1.78
C LYS A 237 6.15 -11.29 1.23
N PHE A 238 6.15 -10.29 2.12
CA PHE A 238 5.87 -8.90 1.81
C PHE A 238 7.12 -8.07 2.03
N LEU A 239 7.62 -7.48 0.96
CA LEU A 239 8.79 -6.63 0.95
C LEU A 239 8.37 -5.26 0.45
N SER A 240 8.72 -4.17 1.13
CA SER A 240 8.60 -2.83 0.58
C SER A 240 9.95 -2.14 0.51
N ILE A 241 10.24 -1.54 -0.64
CA ILE A 241 11.49 -0.82 -0.89
C ILE A 241 11.11 0.56 -1.41
N ASN A 242 11.18 1.54 -0.53
CA ASN A 242 10.90 2.94 -0.83
C ASN A 242 12.22 3.70 -0.89
N ASP A 243 12.33 4.75 -1.70
CA ASP A 243 13.52 5.58 -1.75
C ASP A 243 13.29 6.96 -1.12
N ARG A 244 14.27 7.40 -0.32
CA ARG A 244 14.36 8.81 0.12
C ARG A 244 15.66 9.42 -0.35
N THR A 245 16.11 9.00 -1.53
CA THR A 245 17.36 9.47 -2.09
C THR A 245 17.25 10.97 -2.42
N THR A 246 18.33 11.69 -2.19
CA THR A 246 18.40 13.12 -2.59
C THR A 246 18.65 13.21 -4.09
N THR A 247 18.45 14.40 -4.68
CA THR A 247 18.73 14.72 -6.10
C THR A 247 20.22 14.65 -6.51
N ASN A 248 21.08 13.93 -5.78
CA ASN A 248 22.47 13.73 -6.16
C ASN A 248 22.56 12.52 -7.09
N TYR A 249 22.59 12.80 -8.39
CA TYR A 249 22.47 11.83 -9.48
C TYR A 249 23.49 10.69 -9.42
N THR A 250 24.75 10.94 -9.03
CA THR A 250 25.78 9.90 -9.01
C THR A 250 25.50 8.77 -8.01
N TYR A 251 24.94 9.10 -6.84
CA TYR A 251 24.56 8.08 -5.86
C TYR A 251 23.28 7.36 -6.28
N GLN A 252 22.38 8.03 -7.00
CA GLN A 252 21.15 7.42 -7.51
C GLN A 252 21.46 6.33 -8.53
N ASP A 253 22.41 6.55 -9.45
CA ASP A 253 22.79 5.55 -10.45
C ASP A 253 23.32 4.26 -9.81
N ILE A 254 24.14 4.37 -8.76
CA ILE A 254 24.69 3.22 -8.05
C ILE A 254 23.60 2.46 -7.28
N ILE A 255 22.72 3.19 -6.58
CA ILE A 255 21.59 2.58 -5.85
C ILE A 255 20.63 1.90 -6.83
N HIS A 256 20.37 2.54 -7.97
CA HIS A 256 19.53 2.00 -9.03
C HIS A 256 20.14 0.72 -9.62
N TRP A 257 21.43 0.73 -9.92
CA TRP A 257 22.15 -0.45 -10.40
C TRP A 257 22.06 -1.61 -9.40
N GLU A 258 22.30 -1.35 -8.12
CA GLU A 258 22.23 -2.38 -7.08
C GLU A 258 20.81 -2.94 -6.93
N PHE A 259 19.80 -2.09 -7.01
CA PHE A 259 18.40 -2.50 -6.98
C PHE A 259 18.02 -3.34 -8.21
N GLN A 260 18.43 -2.94 -9.41
CA GLN A 260 18.23 -3.73 -10.63
C GLN A 260 18.93 -5.08 -10.56
N ARG A 261 20.16 -5.12 -10.05
CA ARG A 261 20.91 -6.35 -9.80
C ARG A 261 20.14 -7.28 -8.85
N PHE A 262 19.69 -6.74 -7.72
CA PHE A 262 18.85 -7.47 -6.77
C PHE A 262 17.57 -8.02 -7.43
N LEU A 263 16.84 -7.21 -8.20
CA LEU A 263 15.61 -7.67 -8.87
C LEU A 263 15.89 -8.79 -9.89
N LYS A 264 16.99 -8.70 -10.66
CA LYS A 264 17.38 -9.74 -11.63
C LYS A 264 17.73 -11.07 -10.95
N GLU A 265 18.42 -10.99 -9.81
CA GLU A 265 18.82 -12.17 -9.05
C GLU A 265 17.60 -12.85 -8.40
N MET A 266 16.68 -12.06 -7.83
CA MET A 266 15.55 -12.59 -7.06
C MET A 266 14.32 -12.91 -7.93
N PHE A 267 14.16 -12.21 -9.05
CA PHE A 267 13.05 -12.37 -10.00
C PHE A 267 13.58 -12.57 -11.43
N PRO A 268 14.36 -13.64 -11.69
CA PRO A 268 15.01 -13.84 -12.98
C PRO A 268 14.03 -14.15 -14.12
N GLN A 269 12.80 -14.54 -13.78
CA GLN A 269 11.75 -14.82 -14.76
C GLN A 269 10.81 -13.63 -14.89
N LYS A 270 10.74 -13.09 -16.11
CA LYS A 270 9.77 -12.08 -16.47
C LYS A 270 8.34 -12.57 -16.22
N SER A 271 7.54 -11.68 -15.65
CA SER A 271 6.10 -11.83 -15.59
C SER A 271 5.49 -11.77 -16.98
N LYS A 272 4.39 -12.50 -17.21
CA LYS A 272 3.59 -12.40 -18.46
C LYS A 272 3.02 -10.99 -18.70
N PHE A 273 2.97 -10.17 -17.65
CA PHE A 273 2.50 -8.79 -17.70
C PHE A 273 3.62 -7.80 -18.08
N GLU A 274 4.87 -8.26 -18.20
CA GLU A 274 5.97 -7.44 -18.69
C GLU A 274 6.03 -7.47 -20.23
N SER A 275 6.35 -6.33 -20.84
CA SER A 275 6.54 -6.21 -22.29
C SER A 275 7.79 -6.99 -22.71
N LYS A 276 7.76 -7.54 -23.93
CA LYS A 276 8.87 -8.37 -24.45
C LYS A 276 10.17 -7.56 -24.53
N ASP A 277 10.05 -6.28 -24.88
CA ASP A 277 11.15 -5.35 -25.09
C ASP A 277 11.67 -4.73 -23.78
N CYS A 278 11.03 -5.00 -22.64
CA CYS A 278 11.51 -4.52 -21.34
C CYS A 278 12.78 -5.26 -20.92
N THR A 279 13.90 -4.55 -20.76
CA THR A 279 15.07 -5.06 -20.04
C THR A 279 15.05 -4.49 -18.63
N ILE A 280 15.02 -5.37 -17.61
CA ILE A 280 15.30 -5.00 -16.21
C ILE A 280 16.72 -4.46 -16.13
#